data_AF-A0A847H2T4-F1
#
_entry.id   AF-A0A847H2T4-F1
#
_cell.length_a   1.000
_cell.length_b   1.000
_cell.length_c   1.000
_cell.angle_alpha   90.00
_cell.angle_beta   90.00
_cell.angle_gamma   90.00
#
_symmetry.space_group_name_H-M   'P 1'
#
loop_
_entity.id
_entity.type
_entity.pdbx_description
1 polymer ?
#
loop_
_entity_poly.entity_id
_entity_poly.type
_entity_poly.pdbx_seq_one_letter_code
_entity_poly.pdbx_strand_id
1 'polypeptide(L)'
;MARKGSALLFITTLAGLLILIAIIASVNAVSDVNVTTEEKARTKLEFACESGLNRAKAKIEQSFNNSDLNSYEPLILFQGTSEDATGLTPEEKAFEDETFVQGATDYYTFTLTGEDDTPDIEVRYSIKNAREDDADGWKRSQGFTTNKMLIEAVAYAPNYGWIGMKEIASARRTSLLLYQIFFEDELEILPGANFNLTGLIHTNKDMYLNSEATLSIYTDSLTAAGNIYRGRLDSNTVGGTVKISKKDMNGGLVTMSSTEDSENKDWVDIATSKWGGSVKDKSLGATRQEAPNLHSFQPGGYYNQNASISITVNPASSKLYSINCNGVTKNYTASELGSALSETQIYDYREYPSGYTPSQNKPVKLTNVDVNALRTKLASVHPGYNAASDNGLVYMTRTDAVADNDGNPYAGDPKRNVTGFKL
;
A
#
# COMPACT_ATOMS: atom_id res chain seq x y z
N MET A 1 62.17 -41.30 56.18
CA MET A 1 61.56 -41.91 54.96
C MET A 1 60.17 -41.37 54.61
N ALA A 2 59.36 -40.85 55.54
CA ALA A 2 57.99 -40.40 55.26
C ALA A 2 57.85 -39.15 54.34
N ARG A 3 58.84 -38.24 54.30
CA ARG A 3 58.74 -36.98 53.50
C ARG A 3 58.97 -37.15 51.99
N LYS A 4 59.58 -38.26 51.54
CA LYS A 4 59.80 -38.51 50.10
C LYS A 4 58.60 -39.20 49.43
N GLY A 5 57.79 -39.93 50.20
CA GLY A 5 56.59 -40.59 49.68
C GLY A 5 55.42 -39.63 49.38
N SER A 6 55.25 -38.57 50.18
CA SER A 6 54.16 -37.61 49.97
C SER A 6 54.37 -36.73 48.74
N ALA A 7 55.62 -36.38 48.42
CA ALA A 7 55.95 -35.59 47.24
C ALA A 7 55.67 -36.37 45.95
N LEU A 8 55.98 -37.68 45.93
CA LEU A 8 55.72 -38.54 44.78
C LEU A 8 54.20 -38.71 44.57
N LEU A 9 53.44 -38.90 45.65
CA LEU A 9 51.98 -39.00 45.57
C LEU A 9 51.34 -37.70 45.04
N PHE A 10 51.83 -36.54 45.48
CA PHE A 10 51.31 -35.26 45.03
C PHE A 10 51.58 -35.04 43.53
N ILE A 11 52.77 -35.38 43.05
CA ILE A 11 53.15 -35.27 41.64
C ILE A 11 52.33 -36.21 40.76
N THR A 12 52.12 -37.46 41.18
CA THR A 12 51.32 -38.41 40.39
C THR A 12 49.85 -38.03 40.35
N THR A 13 49.31 -37.49 41.45
CA THR A 13 47.91 -37.03 41.48
C THR A 13 47.71 -35.79 40.60
N LEU A 14 48.66 -34.85 40.63
CA LEU A 14 48.63 -33.64 39.79
C LEU A 14 48.77 -33.98 38.30
N ALA A 15 49.66 -34.91 37.95
CA ALA A 15 49.81 -35.40 36.58
C ALA A 15 48.53 -36.10 36.09
N GLY A 16 47.88 -36.91 36.94
CA GLY A 16 46.60 -37.54 36.64
C GLY A 16 45.49 -36.52 36.41
N LEU A 17 45.44 -35.44 37.21
CA LEU A 17 44.46 -34.38 37.06
C LEU A 17 44.64 -33.59 35.76
N LEU A 18 45.89 -33.29 35.39
CA LEU A 18 46.21 -32.59 34.13
C LEU A 18 45.86 -33.43 32.90
N ILE A 19 46.08 -34.74 32.95
CA ILE A 19 45.66 -35.65 31.88
C ILE A 19 44.13 -35.68 31.77
N LEU A 20 43.42 -35.71 32.90
CA LEU A 20 41.95 -35.69 32.92
C LEU A 20 41.41 -34.39 32.31
N ILE A 21 42.00 -33.25 32.65
CA ILE A 21 41.65 -31.94 32.09
C ILE A 21 41.92 -31.90 30.58
N ALA A 22 43.06 -32.45 30.12
CA ALA A 22 43.39 -32.53 28.70
C ALA A 22 42.39 -33.41 27.93
N ILE A 23 41.97 -34.53 28.51
CA ILE A 23 40.95 -35.41 27.91
C ILE A 23 39.60 -34.68 27.84
N ILE A 24 39.15 -34.03 28.92
CA ILE A 24 37.88 -33.27 28.92
C ILE A 24 37.92 -32.11 27.92
N ALA A 25 39.04 -31.40 27.83
CA ALA A 25 39.23 -30.33 26.85
C ALA A 25 39.20 -30.87 25.42
N SER A 26 39.79 -32.05 25.16
CA SER A 26 39.77 -32.67 23.82
C SER A 26 38.37 -33.16 23.41
N VAL A 27 37.56 -33.63 24.36
CA VAL A 27 36.17 -34.06 24.11
C VAL A 27 35.25 -32.85 23.86
N ASN A 28 35.52 -31.71 24.51
CA ASN A 28 34.72 -30.48 24.31
C ASN A 28 35.20 -29.59 23.15
N ALA A 29 36.41 -29.80 22.62
CA ALA A 29 36.97 -29.01 21.52
C ALA A 29 36.59 -29.49 20.12
N VAL A 30 35.86 -30.61 20.01
CA VAL A 30 35.36 -31.11 18.72
C VAL A 30 33.86 -31.40 18.85
N SER A 31 33.07 -30.34 18.82
CA SER A 31 31.71 -30.43 18.31
C SER A 31 31.60 -29.55 17.07
N ASP A 32 32.46 -29.80 16.09
CA ASP A 32 32.07 -29.51 14.71
C ASP A 32 30.86 -30.39 14.44
N VAL A 33 29.68 -29.77 14.38
CA VAL A 33 28.47 -30.44 13.92
C VAL A 33 28.76 -30.83 12.47
N ASN A 34 29.18 -32.08 12.26
CA ASN A 34 29.33 -32.68 10.94
C ASN A 34 27.94 -32.86 10.35
N VAL A 35 27.36 -31.76 9.85
CA VAL A 35 26.20 -31.80 8.97
C VAL A 35 26.62 -32.61 7.75
N THR A 36 25.92 -33.71 7.51
CA THR A 36 26.25 -34.61 6.41
C THR A 36 26.14 -33.87 5.08
N THR A 37 26.90 -34.30 4.05
CA THR A 37 26.84 -33.68 2.71
C THR A 37 25.42 -33.68 2.15
N GLU A 38 24.63 -34.71 2.50
CA GLU A 38 23.22 -34.84 2.11
C GLU A 38 22.33 -33.78 2.79
N GLU A 39 22.48 -33.56 4.10
CA GLU A 39 21.74 -32.50 4.81
C GLU A 39 22.11 -31.11 4.29
N LYS A 40 23.39 -30.85 4.01
CA LYS A 40 23.83 -29.59 3.39
C LYS A 40 23.19 -29.38 2.01
N ALA A 41 23.16 -30.42 1.18
CA ALA A 41 22.55 -30.35 -0.14
C ALA A 41 21.03 -30.17 -0.06
N ARG A 42 20.37 -30.84 0.87
CA ARG A 42 18.93 -30.68 1.12
C ARG A 42 18.59 -29.25 1.55
N THR A 43 19.34 -28.70 2.50
CA THR A 43 19.18 -27.31 2.94
C THR A 43 19.43 -26.31 1.81
N LYS A 44 20.43 -26.55 0.96
CA LYS A 44 20.65 -25.73 -0.26
C LYS A 44 19.46 -25.78 -1.20
N LEU A 45 18.89 -26.96 -1.45
CA LEU A 45 17.69 -27.13 -2.28
C LEU A 45 16.46 -26.44 -1.65
N GLU A 46 16.32 -26.44 -0.33
CA GLU A 46 15.24 -25.73 0.37
C GLU A 46 15.36 -24.21 0.16
N PHE A 47 16.54 -23.63 0.40
CA PHE A 47 16.78 -22.20 0.15
C PHE A 47 16.63 -21.82 -1.33
N ALA A 48 17.06 -22.69 -2.24
CA ALA A 48 16.87 -22.49 -3.68
C ALA A 48 15.38 -22.46 -4.04
N CYS A 49 14.59 -23.37 -3.48
CA CYS A 49 13.15 -23.43 -3.69
C CYS A 49 12.44 -22.18 -3.10
N GLU A 50 12.83 -21.75 -1.89
CA GLU A 50 12.35 -20.52 -1.27
C GLU A 50 12.68 -19.27 -2.11
N SER A 51 13.85 -19.24 -2.76
CA SER A 51 14.18 -18.13 -3.65
C SER A 51 13.24 -18.06 -4.85
N GLY A 52 12.85 -19.21 -5.42
CA GLY A 52 11.79 -19.27 -6.45
C GLY A 52 10.45 -18.73 -5.95
N LEU A 53 10.03 -19.09 -4.73
CA LEU A 53 8.81 -18.54 -4.12
C LEU A 53 8.90 -17.01 -3.93
N ASN A 54 10.04 -16.51 -3.49
CA ASN A 54 10.24 -15.08 -3.24
C ASN A 54 10.25 -14.27 -4.55
N ARG A 55 10.86 -14.80 -5.61
CA ARG A 55 10.79 -14.16 -6.94
C ARG A 55 9.37 -14.15 -7.50
N ALA A 56 8.63 -15.24 -7.32
CA ALA A 56 7.23 -15.29 -7.69
C ALA A 56 6.39 -14.22 -6.96
N LYS A 57 6.58 -14.08 -5.64
CA LYS A 57 5.94 -13.03 -4.82
C LYS A 57 6.30 -11.63 -5.31
N ALA A 58 7.56 -11.37 -5.65
CA ALA A 58 7.99 -10.08 -6.20
C ALA A 58 7.29 -9.75 -7.53
N LYS A 59 7.11 -10.73 -8.44
CA LYS A 59 6.36 -10.51 -9.69
C LYS A 59 4.86 -10.29 -9.47
N ILE A 60 4.29 -10.99 -8.49
CA ILE A 60 2.92 -10.76 -8.02
C ILE A 60 2.81 -9.30 -7.56
N GLU A 61 3.64 -8.86 -6.63
CA GLU A 61 3.67 -7.48 -6.13
C GLU A 61 3.84 -6.45 -7.25
N GLN A 62 4.77 -6.66 -8.18
CA GLN A 62 4.97 -5.79 -9.35
C GLN A 62 3.68 -5.62 -10.17
N SER A 63 2.92 -6.71 -10.34
CA SER A 63 1.67 -6.70 -11.11
C SER A 63 0.53 -5.96 -10.40
N PHE A 64 0.59 -5.82 -9.06
CA PHE A 64 -0.40 -5.06 -8.28
C PHE A 64 -0.03 -3.58 -8.13
N ASN A 65 1.25 -3.28 -7.87
CA ASN A 65 1.67 -1.92 -7.53
C ASN A 65 1.74 -0.99 -8.76
N ASN A 66 1.80 -1.55 -9.97
CA ASN A 66 1.85 -0.80 -11.23
C ASN A 66 0.54 -0.81 -12.02
N SER A 67 -0.57 -1.29 -11.46
CA SER A 67 -1.83 -1.32 -12.20
C SER A 67 -2.40 0.08 -12.41
N ASP A 68 -2.62 0.45 -13.67
CA ASP A 68 -3.23 1.72 -14.07
C ASP A 68 -4.67 1.86 -13.50
N LEU A 69 -5.06 3.09 -13.16
CA LEU A 69 -6.36 3.45 -12.57
C LEU A 69 -7.56 3.06 -13.45
N ASN A 70 -7.31 2.76 -14.72
CA ASN A 70 -8.30 2.52 -15.75
C ASN A 70 -9.04 1.18 -15.61
N SER A 71 -8.61 0.27 -14.73
CA SER A 71 -9.28 -1.01 -14.51
C SER A 71 -9.74 -1.23 -13.07
N TYR A 72 -11.05 -1.45 -12.90
CA TYR A 72 -11.65 -1.84 -11.62
C TYR A 72 -11.04 -3.14 -11.08
N GLU A 73 -10.60 -4.03 -11.96
CA GLU A 73 -9.96 -5.31 -11.69
C GLU A 73 -8.85 -5.50 -12.74
N PRO A 74 -7.56 -5.30 -12.39
CA PRO A 74 -6.48 -5.41 -13.36
C PRO A 74 -6.37 -6.86 -13.85
N LEU A 75 -6.15 -6.98 -15.16
CA LEU A 75 -5.73 -8.23 -15.75
C LEU A 75 -4.32 -8.54 -15.28
N ILE A 76 -4.12 -9.70 -14.65
CA ILE A 76 -2.82 -10.15 -14.16
C ILE A 76 -2.48 -11.44 -14.88
N LEU A 77 -1.38 -11.40 -15.65
CA LEU A 77 -0.92 -12.53 -16.45
C LEU A 77 0.50 -12.94 -16.03
N PHE A 78 0.64 -14.24 -15.86
CA PHE A 78 1.90 -14.96 -15.66
C PHE A 78 2.03 -16.15 -16.64
N GLN A 79 1.14 -16.20 -17.63
CA GLN A 79 1.00 -17.26 -18.61
C GLN A 79 0.68 -16.65 -19.97
N GLY A 80 1.08 -17.35 -21.04
CA GLY A 80 0.90 -16.91 -22.41
C GLY A 80 1.85 -15.77 -22.82
N THR A 81 1.46 -15.05 -23.87
CA THR A 81 2.26 -13.99 -24.50
C THR A 81 1.56 -12.63 -24.49
N SER A 82 0.45 -12.50 -23.75
CA SER A 82 -0.32 -11.27 -23.67
C SER A 82 0.20 -10.37 -22.55
N GLU A 83 0.09 -9.05 -22.76
CA GLU A 83 0.41 -8.04 -21.76
C GLU A 83 -0.62 -8.06 -20.63
N ASP A 84 -0.15 -7.84 -19.41
CA ASP A 84 -1.00 -7.62 -18.25
C ASP A 84 -1.32 -6.12 -18.05
N ALA A 85 -1.92 -5.76 -16.90
CA ALA A 85 -2.25 -4.38 -16.57
C ALA A 85 -1.04 -3.44 -16.41
N THR A 86 0.19 -3.97 -16.38
CA THR A 86 1.42 -3.18 -16.39
C THR A 86 1.95 -2.91 -17.81
N GLY A 87 1.31 -3.50 -18.83
CA GLY A 87 1.78 -3.44 -20.22
C GLY A 87 2.96 -4.36 -20.50
N LEU A 88 3.25 -5.31 -19.60
CA LEU A 88 4.36 -6.25 -19.75
C LEU A 88 3.83 -7.66 -19.98
N THR A 89 4.46 -8.39 -20.89
CA THR A 89 4.26 -9.82 -21.08
C THR A 89 4.94 -10.65 -19.98
N PRO A 90 4.58 -11.93 -19.78
CA PRO A 90 5.28 -12.80 -18.83
C PRO A 90 6.80 -12.90 -19.08
N GLU A 91 7.25 -12.83 -20.35
CA GLU A 91 8.66 -12.84 -20.71
C GLU A 91 9.39 -11.56 -20.30
N GLU A 92 8.79 -10.39 -20.55
CA GLU A 92 9.36 -9.10 -20.14
C GLU A 92 9.42 -8.91 -18.62
N LYS A 93 8.63 -9.69 -17.87
CA LYS A 93 8.69 -9.74 -16.41
C LYS A 93 9.80 -10.63 -15.86
N ALA A 94 10.50 -11.42 -16.69
CA ALA A 94 11.62 -12.24 -16.22
C ALA A 94 12.73 -11.35 -15.62
N PHE A 95 13.36 -11.80 -14.54
CA PHE A 95 14.60 -11.17 -14.08
C PHE A 95 15.73 -11.40 -15.09
N GLU A 96 16.81 -10.61 -15.04
CA GLU A 96 17.91 -10.69 -16.01
C GLU A 96 18.56 -12.08 -16.08
N ASP A 97 18.52 -12.84 -14.97
CA ASP A 97 19.04 -14.19 -14.85
C ASP A 97 17.97 -15.29 -15.02
N GLU A 98 16.77 -14.91 -15.48
CA GLU A 98 15.64 -15.81 -15.68
C GLU A 98 15.27 -15.97 -17.15
N THR A 99 14.71 -17.15 -17.44
CA THR A 99 14.03 -17.42 -18.69
C THR A 99 12.58 -17.78 -18.42
N PHE A 100 11.65 -17.12 -19.11
CA PHE A 100 10.27 -17.57 -19.18
C PHE A 100 10.15 -18.69 -20.21
N VAL A 101 9.53 -19.81 -19.83
CA VAL A 101 9.33 -20.97 -20.69
C VAL A 101 7.85 -21.24 -20.85
N GLN A 102 7.36 -21.10 -22.08
CA GLN A 102 6.00 -21.48 -22.44
C GLN A 102 5.90 -22.98 -22.69
N GLY A 103 4.88 -23.64 -22.14
CA GLY A 103 4.72 -25.08 -22.26
C GLY A 103 3.32 -25.58 -21.90
N ALA A 104 3.22 -26.86 -21.55
CA ALA A 104 1.98 -27.42 -20.98
C ALA A 104 1.62 -26.76 -19.63
N THR A 105 2.64 -26.27 -18.93
CA THR A 105 2.52 -25.35 -17.81
C THR A 105 3.60 -24.32 -18.02
N ASP A 106 3.24 -23.04 -18.05
CA ASP A 106 4.21 -21.95 -18.17
C ASP A 106 4.96 -21.78 -16.84
N TYR A 107 6.26 -21.54 -16.92
CA TYR A 107 7.11 -21.35 -15.74
C TYR A 107 8.29 -20.42 -16.03
N TYR A 108 8.85 -19.88 -14.96
CA TYR A 108 10.14 -19.20 -14.95
C TYR A 108 11.21 -20.17 -14.50
N THR A 109 12.40 -20.08 -15.08
CA THR A 109 13.56 -20.86 -14.68
C THR A 109 14.79 -19.99 -14.51
N PHE A 110 15.60 -20.27 -13.50
CA PHE A 110 16.94 -19.72 -13.32
C PHE A 110 17.85 -20.77 -12.68
N THR A 111 19.14 -20.49 -12.66
CA THR A 111 20.12 -21.42 -12.11
C THR A 111 20.96 -20.72 -11.05
N LEU A 112 21.18 -21.40 -9.93
CA LEU A 112 22.11 -20.96 -8.89
C LEU A 112 23.46 -21.63 -9.16
N THR A 113 24.51 -20.81 -9.24
CA THR A 113 25.88 -21.27 -9.40
C THR A 113 26.51 -21.61 -8.05
N GLY A 114 27.27 -22.70 -8.01
CA GLY A 114 28.10 -23.06 -6.86
C GLY A 114 29.38 -22.22 -6.78
N GLU A 115 30.24 -22.50 -5.79
CA GLU A 115 31.50 -21.77 -5.54
C GLU A 115 32.47 -21.78 -6.74
N ASP A 116 32.32 -22.74 -7.67
CA ASP A 116 33.14 -22.89 -8.87
C ASP A 116 32.47 -22.34 -10.16
N ASP A 117 31.44 -21.48 -10.04
CA ASP A 117 30.61 -20.99 -11.17
C ASP A 117 29.93 -22.10 -11.99
N THR A 118 29.95 -23.34 -11.52
CA THR A 118 29.20 -24.44 -12.13
C THR A 118 27.74 -24.36 -11.70
N PRO A 119 26.77 -24.51 -12.63
CA PRO A 119 25.36 -24.53 -12.26
C PRO A 119 25.07 -25.73 -11.36
N ASP A 120 24.77 -25.46 -10.09
CA ASP A 120 24.59 -26.48 -9.03
C ASP A 120 23.10 -26.82 -8.87
N ILE A 121 22.21 -25.84 -9.05
CA ILE A 121 20.76 -26.00 -8.80
C ILE A 121 19.94 -25.25 -9.85
N GLU A 122 19.09 -25.98 -10.58
CA GLU A 122 18.05 -25.40 -11.44
C GLU A 122 16.79 -25.15 -10.60
N VAL A 123 16.26 -23.94 -10.66
CA VAL A 123 15.02 -23.55 -9.98
C VAL A 123 13.97 -23.23 -11.02
N ARG A 124 12.82 -23.91 -10.93
CA ARG A 124 11.64 -23.62 -11.74
C ARG A 124 10.51 -23.17 -10.84
N TYR A 125 9.76 -22.15 -11.24
CA TYR A 125 8.56 -21.76 -10.52
C TYR A 125 7.46 -21.27 -11.45
N SER A 126 6.21 -21.47 -11.05
CA SER A 126 5.03 -21.03 -11.78
C SER A 126 4.08 -20.28 -10.85
N ILE A 127 3.32 -19.36 -11.45
CA ILE A 127 2.26 -18.62 -10.78
C ILE A 127 0.99 -18.90 -11.57
N LYS A 128 -0.04 -19.40 -10.87
CA LYS A 128 -1.36 -19.69 -11.45
C LYS A 128 -2.46 -19.21 -10.53
N ASN A 129 -3.67 -19.03 -11.04
CA ASN A 129 -4.82 -18.78 -10.17
C ASN A 129 -5.05 -19.99 -9.25
N ALA A 130 -5.44 -19.76 -8.00
CA ALA A 130 -5.31 -20.75 -6.94
C ALA A 130 -6.23 -21.99 -7.03
N ARG A 131 -7.02 -22.17 -8.11
CA ARG A 131 -7.84 -23.37 -8.41
C ARG A 131 -8.33 -23.41 -9.86
N GLU A 132 -8.43 -24.61 -10.45
CA GLU A 132 -9.01 -24.85 -11.80
C GLU A 132 -10.54 -24.65 -11.83
N ASP A 133 -11.19 -24.82 -10.68
CA ASP A 133 -12.62 -24.56 -10.42
C ASP A 133 -12.90 -23.10 -10.00
N ASP A 134 -11.85 -22.33 -9.68
CA ASP A 134 -11.87 -20.88 -9.48
C ASP A 134 -11.48 -20.16 -10.78
N ALA A 135 -12.17 -20.48 -11.87
CA ALA A 135 -11.88 -19.99 -13.21
C ALA A 135 -11.88 -18.45 -13.37
N ASP A 136 -12.24 -17.68 -12.35
CA ASP A 136 -12.41 -16.24 -12.43
C ASP A 136 -11.62 -15.52 -11.33
N GLY A 137 -10.57 -14.81 -11.74
CA GLY A 137 -9.56 -14.18 -10.88
C GLY A 137 -10.09 -13.38 -9.70
N TRP A 138 -10.61 -12.17 -9.93
CA TRP A 138 -11.00 -11.28 -8.84
C TRP A 138 -12.37 -11.65 -8.25
N LYS A 139 -12.42 -11.84 -6.93
CA LYS A 139 -13.64 -12.15 -6.18
C LYS A 139 -14.03 -10.97 -5.29
N ARG A 140 -15.25 -10.44 -5.49
CA ARG A 140 -15.81 -9.36 -4.67
C ARG A 140 -16.41 -9.90 -3.38
N SER A 141 -16.06 -9.27 -2.27
CA SER A 141 -16.69 -9.44 -0.95
C SER A 141 -17.18 -8.08 -0.46
N GLN A 142 -17.97 -8.06 0.62
CA GLN A 142 -18.38 -6.79 1.22
C GLN A 142 -17.14 -6.00 1.67
N GLY A 143 -16.90 -4.87 1.01
CA GLY A 143 -15.83 -3.93 1.34
C GLY A 143 -14.44 -4.20 0.73
N PHE A 144 -14.24 -5.30 -0.01
CA PHE A 144 -12.96 -5.59 -0.66
C PHE A 144 -13.08 -6.60 -1.80
N THR A 145 -12.11 -6.61 -2.70
CA THR A 145 -11.96 -7.62 -3.76
C THR A 145 -10.66 -8.38 -3.55
N THR A 146 -10.67 -9.71 -3.71
CA THR A 146 -9.46 -10.54 -3.55
C THR A 146 -9.15 -11.34 -4.80
N ASN A 147 -7.86 -11.53 -5.08
CA ASN A 147 -7.38 -12.51 -6.07
C ASN A 147 -6.37 -13.44 -5.39
N LYS A 148 -6.56 -14.75 -5.53
CA LYS A 148 -5.68 -15.77 -4.93
C LYS A 148 -4.89 -16.46 -6.02
N MET A 149 -3.58 -16.50 -5.83
CA MET A 149 -2.63 -17.13 -6.74
C MET A 149 -1.90 -18.26 -6.02
N LEU A 150 -1.79 -19.40 -6.68
CA LEU A 150 -0.96 -20.52 -6.26
C LEU A 150 0.42 -20.37 -6.91
N ILE A 151 1.44 -20.35 -6.07
CA ILE A 151 2.84 -20.38 -6.44
C ILE A 151 3.34 -21.80 -6.23
N GLU A 152 3.97 -22.38 -7.23
CA GLU A 152 4.66 -23.66 -7.13
C GLU A 152 6.12 -23.46 -7.52
N ALA A 153 7.06 -23.83 -6.65
CA ALA A 153 8.49 -23.78 -6.94
C ALA A 153 9.10 -25.16 -6.79
N VAL A 154 10.08 -25.48 -7.63
CA VAL A 154 10.85 -26.72 -7.62
C VAL A 154 12.32 -26.39 -7.81
N ALA A 155 13.17 -26.82 -6.89
CA ALA A 155 14.61 -26.78 -7.02
C ALA A 155 15.12 -28.20 -7.32
N TYR A 156 15.99 -28.34 -8.31
CA TYR A 156 16.56 -29.62 -8.74
C TYR A 156 18.08 -29.51 -8.85
N ALA A 157 18.77 -30.50 -8.30
CA ALA A 157 20.21 -30.69 -8.48
C ALA A 157 20.49 -32.13 -8.94
N PRO A 158 21.27 -32.35 -10.02
CA PRO A 158 21.47 -33.67 -10.63
C PRO A 158 21.91 -34.79 -9.68
N ASN A 159 22.70 -34.45 -8.66
CA ASN A 159 23.28 -35.44 -7.73
C ASN A 159 22.53 -35.53 -6.39
N TYR A 160 21.56 -34.65 -6.14
CA TYR A 160 20.89 -34.52 -4.83
C TYR A 160 19.37 -34.62 -4.90
N GLY A 161 18.79 -34.66 -6.09
CA GLY A 161 17.35 -34.82 -6.30
C GLY A 161 16.62 -33.47 -6.41
N TRP A 162 15.37 -33.43 -5.95
CA TRP A 162 14.53 -32.24 -6.04
C TRP A 162 13.75 -31.97 -4.76
N ILE A 163 13.43 -30.70 -4.54
CA ILE A 163 12.50 -30.23 -3.52
C ILE A 163 11.46 -29.34 -4.18
N GLY A 164 10.20 -29.52 -3.79
CA GLY A 164 9.09 -28.70 -4.26
C GLY A 164 8.36 -28.04 -3.10
N MET A 165 7.99 -26.78 -3.26
CA MET A 165 7.19 -26.02 -2.31
C MET A 165 5.98 -25.39 -3.01
N LYS A 166 4.91 -25.20 -2.23
CA LYS A 166 3.69 -24.52 -2.69
C LYS A 166 3.29 -23.46 -1.69
N GLU A 167 2.93 -22.29 -2.20
CA GLU A 167 2.45 -21.16 -1.40
C GLU A 167 1.20 -20.56 -2.07
N ILE A 168 0.23 -20.10 -1.28
CA ILE A 168 -0.91 -19.34 -1.79
C ILE A 168 -0.69 -17.87 -1.43
N ALA A 169 -0.46 -17.05 -2.44
CA ALA A 169 -0.48 -15.60 -2.30
C ALA A 169 -1.91 -15.08 -2.49
N SER A 170 -2.32 -14.11 -1.68
CA SER A 170 -3.62 -13.45 -1.82
C SER A 170 -3.41 -11.95 -1.92
N ALA A 171 -3.83 -11.37 -3.04
CA ALA A 171 -3.97 -9.93 -3.15
C ALA A 171 -5.36 -9.49 -2.72
N ARG A 172 -5.44 -8.31 -2.09
CA ARG A 172 -6.67 -7.71 -1.62
C ARG A 172 -6.68 -6.23 -1.98
N ARG A 173 -7.77 -5.77 -2.60
CA ARG A 173 -8.03 -4.35 -2.87
C ARG A 173 -9.20 -3.89 -2.00
N THR A 174 -9.03 -2.73 -1.41
CA THR A 174 -10.08 -2.01 -0.68
C THR A 174 -10.23 -0.66 -1.36
N SER A 175 -11.46 -0.24 -1.67
CA SER A 175 -11.67 1.09 -2.26
C SER A 175 -11.26 2.17 -1.26
N LEU A 176 -10.50 3.17 -1.71
CA LEU A 176 -10.20 4.36 -0.90
C LEU A 176 -11.47 5.07 -0.41
N LEU A 177 -12.58 4.96 -1.15
CA LEU A 177 -13.87 5.55 -0.76
C LEU A 177 -14.53 4.88 0.45
N LEU A 178 -14.03 3.71 0.88
CA LEU A 178 -14.47 3.05 2.11
C LEU A 178 -13.69 3.53 3.34
N TYR A 179 -12.55 4.19 3.12
CA TYR A 179 -11.79 4.80 4.20
C TYR A 179 -12.39 6.14 4.58
N GLN A 180 -12.64 6.29 5.88
CA GLN A 180 -12.92 7.59 6.45
C GLN A 180 -11.64 8.42 6.51
N ILE A 181 -10.51 7.78 6.80
CA ILE A 181 -9.17 8.37 6.70
C ILE A 181 -8.24 7.32 6.10
N PHE A 182 -7.57 7.70 5.02
CA PHE A 182 -6.40 7.02 4.49
C PHE A 182 -5.30 8.07 4.39
N PHE A 183 -4.12 7.79 4.96
CA PHE A 183 -3.01 8.73 4.97
C PHE A 183 -1.69 8.06 4.60
N GLU A 184 -0.94 8.67 3.69
CA GLU A 184 0.33 8.12 3.20
C GLU A 184 1.48 8.32 4.21
N ASP A 185 1.41 9.41 4.97
CA ASP A 185 2.40 9.78 5.98
C ASP A 185 1.88 9.52 7.40
N GLU A 186 2.59 10.03 8.40
CA GLU A 186 2.18 9.96 9.80
C GLU A 186 0.83 10.66 9.99
N LEU A 187 -0.07 10.02 10.73
CA LEU A 187 -1.42 10.54 10.96
C LEU A 187 -1.58 10.95 12.42
N GLU A 188 -1.87 12.23 12.68
CA GLU A 188 -2.32 12.70 13.99
C GLU A 188 -3.83 13.01 13.98
N ILE A 189 -4.56 12.43 14.93
CA ILE A 189 -5.96 12.76 15.18
C ILE A 189 -6.05 13.41 16.57
N LEU A 190 -6.17 14.74 16.60
CA LEU A 190 -6.20 15.56 17.82
C LEU A 190 -7.35 16.60 17.77
N PRO A 191 -8.61 16.19 18.01
CA PRO A 191 -9.73 17.12 18.07
C PRO A 191 -9.75 17.87 19.42
N GLY A 192 -10.03 19.17 19.35
CA GLY A 192 -10.24 20.00 20.54
C GLY A 192 -11.59 19.77 21.22
N ALA A 193 -12.67 19.67 20.46
CA ALA A 193 -14.00 19.36 20.98
C ALA A 193 -14.29 17.85 20.93
N ASN A 194 -15.44 17.44 21.48
CA ASN A 194 -15.93 16.08 21.28
C ASN A 194 -16.09 15.80 19.78
N PHE A 195 -15.50 14.70 19.31
CA PHE A 195 -15.46 14.36 17.89
C PHE A 195 -15.74 12.87 17.70
N ASN A 196 -16.63 12.56 16.78
CA ASN A 196 -16.99 11.19 16.43
C ASN A 196 -16.53 10.90 15.00
N LEU A 197 -15.83 9.79 14.83
CA LEU A 197 -15.32 9.35 13.54
C LEU A 197 -15.81 7.93 13.25
N THR A 198 -16.33 7.70 12.04
CA THR A 198 -16.93 6.41 11.65
C THR A 198 -16.37 5.93 10.31
N GLY A 199 -15.89 4.69 10.25
CA GLY A 199 -15.40 4.06 9.02
C GLY A 199 -13.98 3.50 9.15
N LEU A 200 -13.39 3.06 8.03
CA LEU A 200 -12.04 2.49 8.02
C LEU A 200 -10.98 3.59 8.16
N ILE A 201 -9.92 3.31 8.91
CA ILE A 201 -8.83 4.26 9.18
C ILE A 201 -7.51 3.56 8.91
N HIS A 202 -6.66 4.16 8.08
CA HIS A 202 -5.33 3.65 7.80
C HIS A 202 -4.30 4.78 7.67
N THR A 203 -3.09 4.52 8.17
CA THR A 203 -1.87 5.26 7.80
C THR A 203 -0.76 4.30 7.39
N ASN A 204 0.01 4.71 6.38
CA ASN A 204 1.20 4.02 5.91
C ASN A 204 2.44 4.26 6.80
N LYS A 205 2.34 5.09 7.84
CA LYS A 205 3.38 5.31 8.86
C LYS A 205 2.80 5.18 10.26
N ASP A 206 3.31 5.97 11.20
CA ASP A 206 2.87 5.97 12.59
C ASP A 206 1.55 6.76 12.76
N MET A 207 0.70 6.31 13.68
CA MET A 207 -0.58 6.94 14.02
C MET A 207 -0.55 7.47 15.46
N TYR A 208 -0.98 8.72 15.64
CA TYR A 208 -1.04 9.40 16.94
C TYR A 208 -2.49 9.73 17.28
N LEU A 209 -3.00 9.14 18.36
CA LEU A 209 -4.37 9.30 18.80
C LEU A 209 -4.44 10.11 20.10
N ASN A 210 -5.08 11.28 20.03
CA ASN A 210 -5.24 12.14 21.20
C ASN A 210 -6.50 12.99 21.12
N SER A 211 -6.81 13.75 22.17
CA SER A 211 -7.93 14.71 22.16
C SER A 211 -7.76 15.69 23.31
N GLU A 212 -8.33 16.89 23.21
CA GLU A 212 -8.50 17.78 24.38
C GLU A 212 -9.77 17.42 25.18
N ALA A 213 -10.80 16.86 24.52
CA ALA A 213 -12.06 16.44 25.10
C ALA A 213 -12.29 14.92 24.92
N THR A 214 -13.13 14.51 23.97
CA THR A 214 -13.34 13.09 23.64
C THR A 214 -13.26 12.83 22.14
N LEU A 215 -12.38 11.92 21.72
CA LEU A 215 -12.37 11.31 20.39
C LEU A 215 -13.05 9.93 20.48
N SER A 216 -14.14 9.74 19.75
CA SER A 216 -14.85 8.45 19.64
C SER A 216 -14.73 7.90 18.23
N ILE A 217 -14.17 6.70 18.11
CA ILE A 217 -13.89 6.03 16.84
C ILE A 217 -14.76 4.78 16.70
N TYR A 218 -15.65 4.80 15.72
CA TYR A 218 -16.53 3.69 15.33
C TYR A 218 -16.00 3.04 14.07
N THR A 219 -15.27 1.95 14.20
CA THR A 219 -14.52 1.37 13.07
C THR A 219 -14.57 -0.15 13.05
N ASP A 220 -14.55 -0.71 11.83
CA ASP A 220 -14.25 -2.12 11.60
C ASP A 220 -12.73 -2.37 11.51
N SER A 221 -11.94 -1.32 11.25
CA SER A 221 -10.50 -1.42 11.04
C SER A 221 -9.82 -0.07 11.23
N LEU A 222 -8.97 0.03 12.25
CA LEU A 222 -8.02 1.12 12.45
C LEU A 222 -6.62 0.52 12.42
N THR A 223 -5.82 0.95 11.45
CA THR A 223 -4.54 0.31 11.16
C THR A 223 -3.42 1.32 10.90
N ALA A 224 -2.22 1.00 11.36
CA ALA A 224 -1.01 1.75 11.03
C ALA A 224 0.06 0.76 10.54
N ALA A 225 0.66 1.03 9.38
CA ALA A 225 1.79 0.22 8.91
C ALA A 225 3.06 0.44 9.76
N GLY A 226 3.09 1.55 10.51
CA GLY A 226 4.05 1.79 11.59
C GLY A 226 3.49 1.40 12.95
N ASN A 227 3.71 2.25 13.95
CA ASN A 227 3.23 2.12 15.32
C ASN A 227 1.96 2.95 15.55
N ILE A 228 1.16 2.59 16.55
CA ILE A 228 0.03 3.39 17.04
C ILE A 228 0.42 3.91 18.43
N TYR A 229 0.34 5.22 18.63
CA TYR A 229 0.65 5.87 19.90
C TYR A 229 -0.58 6.54 20.50
N ARG A 230 -0.65 6.50 21.84
CA ARG A 230 -1.58 7.32 22.59
C ARG A 230 -0.85 8.60 23.01
N GLY A 231 -0.92 9.64 22.20
CA GLY A 231 -0.18 10.89 22.43
C GLY A 231 -0.20 11.83 21.24
N ARG A 232 0.56 12.93 21.30
CA ARG A 232 0.77 13.84 20.18
C ARG A 232 2.00 13.44 19.39
N LEU A 233 2.05 13.80 18.12
CA LEU A 233 3.24 13.61 17.28
C LEU A 233 4.41 14.48 17.78
N ASP A 234 4.11 15.69 18.26
CA ASP A 234 5.11 16.70 18.67
C ASP A 234 5.51 16.62 20.15
N SER A 235 4.86 15.77 20.97
CA SER A 235 5.12 15.66 22.41
C SER A 235 4.51 14.41 23.02
N ASN A 236 5.07 13.95 24.14
CA ASN A 236 4.55 12.79 24.89
C ASN A 236 3.31 13.13 25.74
N THR A 237 2.57 14.19 25.39
CA THR A 237 1.43 14.66 26.18
C THR A 237 0.18 13.86 25.84
N VAL A 238 -0.44 13.27 26.86
CA VAL A 238 -1.71 12.57 26.75
C VAL A 238 -2.83 13.44 27.34
N GLY A 239 -3.75 13.89 26.49
CA GLY A 239 -4.91 14.69 26.87
C GLY A 239 -6.23 13.97 26.61
N GLY A 240 -7.32 14.42 27.23
CA GLY A 240 -8.68 13.98 26.91
C GLY A 240 -8.91 12.45 26.96
N THR A 241 -9.97 12.00 26.30
CA THR A 241 -10.37 10.59 26.21
C THR A 241 -10.41 10.11 24.76
N VAL A 242 -9.71 9.02 24.46
CA VAL A 242 -9.83 8.33 23.17
C VAL A 242 -10.62 7.05 23.41
N LYS A 243 -11.67 6.83 22.63
CA LYS A 243 -12.48 5.61 22.66
C LYS A 243 -12.58 4.99 21.28
N ILE A 244 -12.45 3.67 21.20
CA ILE A 244 -12.50 2.92 19.94
C ILE A 244 -13.49 1.77 20.12
N SER A 245 -14.25 1.42 19.08
CA SER A 245 -15.21 0.32 19.10
C SER A 245 -14.54 -1.04 19.30
N LYS A 246 -15.12 -1.90 20.14
CA LYS A 246 -14.55 -3.19 20.57
C LYS A 246 -14.32 -4.24 19.47
N LYS A 247 -14.94 -4.12 18.29
CA LYS A 247 -14.92 -5.19 17.29
C LYS A 247 -15.25 -4.69 15.88
N ASP A 248 -16.32 -3.92 15.79
CA ASP A 248 -16.88 -3.41 14.55
C ASP A 248 -17.47 -2.02 14.77
N MET A 249 -17.89 -1.35 13.71
CA MET A 249 -18.42 0.02 13.75
C MET A 249 -19.70 0.17 14.59
N ASN A 250 -20.41 -0.92 14.86
CA ASN A 250 -21.61 -0.93 15.68
C ASN A 250 -21.33 -1.35 17.14
N GLY A 251 -20.09 -1.74 17.43
CA GLY A 251 -19.66 -2.21 18.74
C GLY A 251 -19.63 -1.10 19.79
N GLY A 252 -19.73 -1.50 21.05
CA GLY A 252 -19.56 -0.58 22.18
C GLY A 252 -18.15 0.03 22.19
N LEU A 253 -18.07 1.32 22.53
CA LEU A 253 -16.82 2.04 22.67
C LEU A 253 -16.08 1.64 23.96
N VAL A 254 -14.78 1.44 23.86
CA VAL A 254 -13.86 1.27 24.99
C VAL A 254 -12.75 2.30 24.96
N THR A 255 -12.35 2.75 26.14
CA THR A 255 -11.32 3.78 26.28
C THR A 255 -9.94 3.17 26.03
N MET A 256 -9.13 3.81 25.19
CA MET A 256 -7.68 3.57 25.07
C MET A 256 -6.99 4.40 26.14
N SER A 257 -6.43 3.74 27.15
CA SER A 257 -5.69 4.38 28.23
C SER A 257 -4.36 4.94 27.73
N SER A 258 -3.73 5.80 28.54
CA SER A 258 -2.49 6.50 28.20
C SER A 258 -1.28 5.59 27.92
N THR A 259 -1.36 4.30 28.26
CA THR A 259 -0.26 3.33 28.10
C THR A 259 -0.68 2.12 27.26
N GLU A 260 -1.85 2.14 26.63
CA GLU A 260 -2.34 1.04 25.79
C GLU A 260 -2.07 1.37 24.33
N ASP A 261 -0.80 1.38 23.97
CA ASP A 261 -0.31 1.68 22.62
C ASP A 261 0.88 0.80 22.26
N SER A 262 1.48 1.01 21.08
CA SER A 262 2.56 0.15 20.54
C SER A 262 3.84 0.11 21.38
N GLU A 263 4.05 1.05 22.32
CA GLU A 263 5.21 0.99 23.23
C GLU A 263 4.99 0.02 24.39
N ASN A 264 3.75 -0.42 24.62
CA ASN A 264 3.44 -1.39 25.64
C ASN A 264 3.94 -2.78 25.23
N LYS A 265 4.73 -3.43 26.09
CA LYS A 265 5.21 -4.81 25.88
C LYS A 265 4.09 -5.84 25.64
N ASP A 266 2.89 -5.56 26.16
CA ASP A 266 1.70 -6.41 26.04
C ASP A 266 0.73 -5.90 24.95
N TRP A 267 1.17 -4.98 24.08
CA TRP A 267 0.35 -4.33 23.06
C TRP A 267 -0.45 -5.31 22.19
N VAL A 268 0.19 -6.37 21.69
CA VAL A 268 -0.46 -7.39 20.84
C VAL A 268 -1.66 -8.02 21.56
N ASP A 269 -1.49 -8.36 22.83
CA ASP A 269 -2.53 -8.97 23.66
C ASP A 269 -3.63 -7.98 24.02
N ILE A 270 -3.26 -6.74 24.37
CA ILE A 270 -4.20 -5.65 24.64
C ILE A 270 -5.05 -5.40 23.40
N ALA A 271 -4.43 -5.23 22.24
CA ALA A 271 -5.13 -4.86 21.03
C ALA A 271 -6.09 -5.96 20.56
N THR A 272 -5.64 -7.20 20.61
CA THR A 272 -6.43 -8.38 20.24
C THR A 272 -7.60 -8.60 21.21
N SER A 273 -7.37 -8.52 22.53
CA SER A 273 -8.41 -8.77 23.53
C SER A 273 -9.42 -7.64 23.67
N LYS A 274 -8.99 -6.38 23.54
CA LYS A 274 -9.81 -5.19 23.79
C LYS A 274 -10.62 -4.74 22.58
N TRP A 275 -10.02 -4.82 21.39
CA TRP A 275 -10.64 -4.40 20.13
C TRP A 275 -10.89 -5.56 19.16
N GLY A 276 -10.72 -6.81 19.61
CA GLY A 276 -11.02 -7.99 18.77
C GLY A 276 -10.16 -8.07 17.52
N GLY A 277 -9.00 -7.40 17.52
CA GLY A 277 -8.13 -7.26 16.36
C GLY A 277 -8.57 -6.22 15.32
N SER A 278 -9.53 -5.33 15.60
CA SER A 278 -9.85 -4.22 14.69
C SER A 278 -8.82 -3.08 14.73
N VAL A 279 -8.03 -2.99 15.81
CA VAL A 279 -6.91 -2.05 15.98
C VAL A 279 -5.61 -2.81 15.77
N LYS A 280 -4.82 -2.44 14.75
CA LYS A 280 -3.55 -3.14 14.43
C LYS A 280 -2.44 -2.17 14.02
N ASP A 281 -1.26 -2.39 14.57
CA ASP A 281 -0.01 -1.80 14.09
C ASP A 281 0.81 -2.84 13.33
N LYS A 282 2.05 -2.51 12.99
CA LYS A 282 2.99 -3.44 12.32
C LYS A 282 3.20 -4.77 13.06
N SER A 283 3.18 -4.76 14.40
CA SER A 283 3.40 -5.98 15.20
C SER A 283 2.24 -6.98 15.08
N LEU A 284 1.05 -6.48 14.75
CA LEU A 284 -0.17 -7.25 14.48
C LEU A 284 -0.39 -7.51 12.97
N GLY A 285 0.62 -7.22 12.14
CA GLY A 285 0.62 -7.48 10.71
C GLY A 285 -0.11 -6.44 9.87
N ALA A 286 -0.33 -5.22 10.38
CA ALA A 286 -0.72 -4.11 9.51
C ALA A 286 0.47 -3.75 8.61
N THR A 287 0.23 -3.76 7.30
CA THR A 287 1.25 -3.43 6.29
C THR A 287 0.90 -2.13 5.59
N ARG A 288 1.89 -1.53 4.93
CA ARG A 288 1.68 -0.41 4.02
C ARG A 288 0.65 -0.81 2.97
N GLN A 289 -0.25 0.10 2.64
CA GLN A 289 -1.22 -0.04 1.57
C GLN A 289 -0.86 0.94 0.46
N GLU A 290 -0.73 0.45 -0.77
CA GLU A 290 -0.55 1.36 -1.90
C GLU A 290 -1.83 2.12 -2.17
N ALA A 291 -1.76 3.46 -2.12
CA ALA A 291 -2.77 4.28 -2.77
C ALA A 291 -2.58 4.22 -4.29
N PRO A 292 -3.64 4.35 -5.09
CA PRO A 292 -3.48 4.48 -6.52
C PRO A 292 -2.58 5.68 -6.85
N ASN A 293 -1.65 5.49 -7.78
CA ASN A 293 -0.80 6.56 -8.25
C ASN A 293 -1.66 7.66 -8.88
N LEU A 294 -1.62 8.86 -8.28
CA LEU A 294 -2.21 10.04 -8.88
C LEU A 294 -1.19 10.64 -9.85
N HIS A 295 -1.61 10.82 -11.10
CA HIS A 295 -0.77 11.53 -12.08
C HIS A 295 -0.96 13.05 -11.97
N SER A 296 -0.22 13.82 -12.77
CA SER A 296 -0.28 15.28 -12.71
C SER A 296 -1.66 15.83 -13.11
N PHE A 297 -2.27 16.57 -12.18
CA PHE A 297 -3.48 17.38 -12.40
C PHE A 297 -3.19 18.77 -12.96
N GLN A 298 -1.91 19.14 -13.09
CA GLN A 298 -1.53 20.46 -13.60
C GLN A 298 -1.99 20.63 -15.06
N PRO A 299 -2.28 21.87 -15.51
CA PRO A 299 -2.50 22.12 -16.92
C PRO A 299 -1.34 21.57 -17.78
N GLY A 300 -1.67 20.80 -18.82
CA GLY A 300 -0.69 20.06 -19.63
C GLY A 300 -0.16 18.77 -19.01
N GLY A 301 -0.60 18.39 -17.81
CA GLY A 301 -0.25 17.11 -17.16
C GLY A 301 -1.01 15.90 -17.74
N TYR A 302 -0.78 14.73 -17.14
CA TYR A 302 -1.35 13.45 -17.59
C TYR A 302 -2.87 13.49 -17.74
N TYR A 303 -3.61 13.96 -16.73
CA TYR A 303 -5.08 13.95 -16.79
C TYR A 303 -5.64 14.92 -17.82
N ASN A 304 -4.94 16.02 -18.10
CA ASN A 304 -5.31 16.94 -19.18
C ASN A 304 -5.09 16.29 -20.55
N GLN A 305 -3.93 15.67 -20.75
CA GLN A 305 -3.57 15.02 -22.01
C GLN A 305 -4.43 13.79 -22.34
N ASN A 306 -4.91 13.07 -21.31
CA ASN A 306 -5.68 11.84 -21.49
C ASN A 306 -7.20 12.03 -21.34
N ALA A 307 -7.70 13.22 -21.02
CA ALA A 307 -9.14 13.42 -20.87
C ALA A 307 -9.88 13.41 -22.21
N SER A 308 -10.93 12.59 -22.32
CA SER A 308 -11.87 12.67 -23.46
C SER A 308 -12.67 13.98 -23.48
N ILE A 309 -12.84 14.62 -22.31
CA ILE A 309 -13.50 15.92 -22.17
C ILE A 309 -12.60 16.84 -21.34
N SER A 310 -12.12 17.93 -21.95
CA SER A 310 -11.41 19.00 -21.24
C SER A 310 -12.23 20.29 -21.26
N ILE A 311 -12.45 20.89 -20.09
CA ILE A 311 -13.27 22.09 -19.90
C ILE A 311 -12.43 23.22 -19.34
N THR A 312 -12.46 24.37 -20.00
CA THR A 312 -11.90 25.62 -19.49
C THR A 312 -13.03 26.60 -19.23
N VAL A 313 -13.20 26.97 -17.96
CA VAL A 313 -14.17 28.00 -17.56
C VAL A 313 -13.53 29.37 -17.70
N ASN A 314 -14.21 30.26 -18.44
CA ASN A 314 -13.77 31.60 -18.79
C ASN A 314 -14.78 32.66 -18.32
N PRO A 315 -14.77 33.06 -17.03
CA PRO A 315 -15.79 33.96 -16.49
C PRO A 315 -15.80 35.37 -17.11
N ALA A 316 -14.70 35.78 -17.73
CA ALA A 316 -14.62 37.06 -18.46
C ALA A 316 -15.26 37.00 -19.87
N SER A 317 -15.67 35.82 -20.33
CA SER A 317 -16.22 35.59 -21.67
C SER A 317 -17.74 35.42 -21.62
N SER A 318 -18.44 35.92 -22.63
CA SER A 318 -19.88 35.62 -22.83
C SER A 318 -20.12 34.14 -23.17
N LYS A 319 -19.12 33.49 -23.77
CA LYS A 319 -19.03 32.03 -23.90
C LYS A 319 -18.22 31.51 -22.72
N LEU A 320 -18.92 31.22 -21.62
CA LEU A 320 -18.36 30.84 -20.33
C LEU A 320 -17.50 29.55 -20.39
N TYR A 321 -17.84 28.60 -21.24
CA TYR A 321 -17.17 27.29 -21.28
C TYR A 321 -16.47 27.08 -22.61
N SER A 322 -15.17 26.76 -22.59
CA SER A 322 -14.45 26.20 -23.73
C SER A 322 -14.29 24.71 -23.50
N ILE A 323 -14.87 23.87 -24.35
CA ILE A 323 -14.84 22.42 -24.21
C ILE A 323 -14.06 21.84 -25.37
N ASN A 324 -13.05 21.02 -25.07
CA ASN A 324 -12.33 20.21 -26.02
C ASN A 324 -12.77 18.75 -25.88
N CYS A 325 -13.22 18.16 -26.98
CA CYS A 325 -13.45 16.72 -27.09
C CYS A 325 -12.67 16.20 -28.30
N ASN A 326 -11.79 15.21 -28.08
CA ASN A 326 -11.00 14.56 -29.12
C ASN A 326 -10.27 15.55 -30.04
N GLY A 327 -9.67 16.60 -29.48
CA GLY A 327 -8.93 17.62 -30.23
C GLY A 327 -9.77 18.73 -30.84
N VAL A 328 -11.10 18.61 -30.83
CA VAL A 328 -12.01 19.65 -31.34
C VAL A 328 -12.44 20.54 -30.18
N THR A 329 -12.14 21.84 -30.25
CA THR A 329 -12.54 22.82 -29.23
C THR A 329 -13.74 23.63 -29.68
N LYS A 330 -14.75 23.80 -28.82
CA LYS A 330 -15.91 24.68 -29.05
C LYS A 330 -16.28 25.45 -27.79
N ASN A 331 -16.76 26.68 -27.98
CA ASN A 331 -17.13 27.59 -26.91
C ASN A 331 -18.65 27.67 -26.74
N TYR A 332 -19.11 27.64 -25.49
CA TYR A 332 -20.52 27.56 -25.10
C TYR A 332 -20.89 28.63 -24.07
N THR A 333 -22.11 29.15 -24.15
CA THR A 333 -22.77 29.87 -23.06
C THR A 333 -23.26 28.87 -22.01
N ALA A 334 -23.57 29.36 -20.80
CA ALA A 334 -24.24 28.55 -19.79
C ALA A 334 -25.60 28.03 -20.25
N SER A 335 -26.38 28.83 -20.98
CA SER A 335 -27.69 28.42 -21.50
C SER A 335 -27.60 27.30 -22.54
N GLU A 336 -26.53 27.24 -23.33
CA GLU A 336 -26.32 26.19 -24.33
C GLU A 336 -26.07 24.82 -23.67
N LEU A 337 -25.49 24.79 -22.48
CA LEU A 337 -25.21 23.54 -21.74
C LEU A 337 -26.27 23.21 -20.68
N GLY A 338 -27.09 24.18 -20.27
CA GLY A 338 -28.19 23.97 -19.34
C GLY A 338 -27.68 23.51 -17.97
N SER A 339 -28.34 22.53 -17.35
CA SER A 339 -27.97 22.00 -16.03
C SER A 339 -26.71 21.11 -16.04
N ALA A 340 -26.15 20.78 -17.21
CA ALA A 340 -24.95 19.95 -17.29
C ALA A 340 -23.72 20.60 -16.65
N LEU A 341 -23.62 21.94 -16.74
CA LEU A 341 -22.59 22.75 -16.09
C LEU A 341 -23.25 23.96 -15.43
N SER A 342 -23.00 24.16 -14.14
CA SER A 342 -23.53 25.32 -13.41
C SER A 342 -22.49 25.93 -12.49
N GLU A 343 -22.56 27.25 -12.30
CA GLU A 343 -21.69 27.96 -11.36
C GLU A 343 -22.37 28.10 -10.00
N THR A 344 -21.65 27.78 -8.93
CA THR A 344 -22.07 28.01 -7.54
C THR A 344 -20.94 28.64 -6.74
N GLN A 345 -21.19 28.92 -5.48
CA GLN A 345 -20.25 29.57 -4.57
C GLN A 345 -20.31 28.91 -3.20
N ILE A 346 -19.15 28.66 -2.60
CA ILE A 346 -19.04 28.26 -1.20
C ILE A 346 -18.21 29.27 -0.43
N TYR A 347 -18.51 29.41 0.86
CA TYR A 347 -17.71 30.20 1.76
C TYR A 347 -16.75 29.27 2.50
N ASP A 348 -15.45 29.52 2.38
CA ASP A 348 -14.44 28.85 3.21
C ASP A 348 -14.03 29.77 4.36
N TYR A 349 -14.26 29.33 5.60
CA TYR A 349 -13.90 30.10 6.80
C TYR A 349 -12.40 30.01 7.13
N ARG A 350 -11.67 29.05 6.54
CA ARG A 350 -10.21 28.89 6.72
C ARG A 350 -9.40 29.91 5.93
N GLU A 351 -9.97 30.47 4.87
CA GLU A 351 -9.40 31.58 4.08
C GLU A 351 -9.56 32.94 4.80
N TYR A 352 -9.74 32.92 6.13
CA TYR A 352 -9.90 34.09 6.98
C TYR A 352 -8.57 34.45 7.65
N PRO A 353 -7.89 35.54 7.24
CA PRO A 353 -6.87 36.13 8.09
C PRO A 353 -7.55 36.66 9.35
N SER A 354 -6.96 36.40 10.51
CA SER A 354 -7.38 36.99 11.78
C SER A 354 -7.62 38.52 11.63
N GLY A 355 -8.86 38.97 11.82
CA GLY A 355 -9.22 40.40 11.91
C GLY A 355 -10.12 40.96 10.79
N TYR A 356 -10.57 40.15 9.83
CA TYR A 356 -11.48 40.59 8.76
C TYR A 356 -12.96 40.45 9.15
N THR A 357 -13.91 41.10 8.48
CA THR A 357 -15.35 40.90 8.75
C THR A 357 -15.97 39.93 7.75
N PRO A 358 -17.05 39.19 8.09
CA PRO A 358 -17.72 38.27 7.15
C PRO A 358 -18.15 38.90 5.82
N SER A 359 -18.39 40.21 5.78
CA SER A 359 -18.70 41.00 4.58
C SER A 359 -17.52 41.18 3.60
N GLN A 360 -16.29 40.89 4.05
CA GLN A 360 -15.07 40.91 3.24
C GLN A 360 -14.72 39.53 2.67
N ASN A 361 -15.55 38.52 2.95
CA ASN A 361 -15.37 37.15 2.49
C ASN A 361 -15.57 37.07 0.97
N LYS A 362 -14.55 36.61 0.24
CA LYS A 362 -14.69 36.30 -1.19
C LYS A 362 -15.15 34.84 -1.30
N PRO A 363 -16.38 34.59 -1.78
CA PRO A 363 -16.82 33.22 -1.99
C PRO A 363 -15.91 32.51 -2.99
N VAL A 364 -15.56 31.27 -2.69
CA VAL A 364 -14.88 30.37 -3.63
C VAL A 364 -15.89 30.01 -4.70
N LYS A 365 -15.58 30.34 -5.95
CA LYS A 365 -16.41 29.98 -7.10
C LYS A 365 -16.20 28.52 -7.46
N LEU A 366 -17.29 27.81 -7.68
CA LEU A 366 -17.31 26.40 -8.05
C LEU A 366 -18.05 26.21 -9.36
N THR A 367 -17.58 25.26 -10.16
CA THR A 367 -18.32 24.73 -11.30
C THR A 367 -18.81 23.34 -10.95
N ASN A 368 -20.12 23.16 -10.90
CA ASN A 368 -20.72 21.84 -10.77
C ASN A 368 -20.82 21.18 -12.14
N VAL A 369 -20.43 19.90 -12.19
CA VAL A 369 -20.48 19.08 -13.39
C VAL A 369 -21.38 17.89 -13.15
N ASP A 370 -22.51 17.84 -13.86
CA ASP A 370 -23.25 16.60 -14.00
C ASP A 370 -22.67 15.84 -15.19
N VAL A 371 -21.80 14.86 -14.91
CA VAL A 371 -21.07 14.12 -15.95
C VAL A 371 -22.02 13.42 -16.92
N ASN A 372 -23.13 12.87 -16.43
CA ASN A 372 -24.08 12.17 -17.29
C ASN A 372 -24.86 13.15 -18.18
N ALA A 373 -25.39 14.23 -17.59
CA ALA A 373 -26.08 15.26 -18.37
C ALA A 373 -25.14 15.94 -19.36
N LEU A 374 -23.88 16.16 -18.99
CA LEU A 374 -22.85 16.72 -19.87
C LEU A 374 -22.60 15.83 -21.07
N ARG A 375 -22.39 14.52 -20.87
CA ARG A 375 -22.21 13.56 -21.97
C ARG A 375 -23.39 13.55 -22.94
N THR A 376 -24.61 13.45 -22.40
CA THR A 376 -25.83 13.52 -23.21
C THR A 376 -25.91 14.82 -24.00
N LYS A 377 -25.55 15.94 -23.36
CA LYS A 377 -25.58 17.24 -24.02
C LYS A 377 -24.54 17.33 -25.13
N LEU A 378 -23.28 16.98 -24.85
CA LEU A 378 -22.18 17.02 -25.81
C LEU A 378 -22.43 16.13 -27.03
N ALA A 379 -23.04 14.95 -26.85
CA ALA A 379 -23.46 14.10 -27.96
C ALA A 379 -24.37 14.81 -28.98
N SER A 380 -25.16 15.79 -28.53
CA SER A 380 -26.07 16.55 -29.40
C SER A 380 -25.48 17.86 -29.93
N VAL A 381 -24.52 18.48 -29.23
CA VAL A 381 -24.07 19.86 -29.54
C VAL A 381 -22.58 20.00 -29.86
N HIS A 382 -21.78 18.97 -29.60
CA HIS A 382 -20.33 19.02 -29.72
C HIS A 382 -19.83 18.08 -30.84
N PRO A 383 -19.31 18.63 -31.95
CA PRO A 383 -18.97 17.83 -33.13
C PRO A 383 -17.82 16.83 -32.91
N GLY A 384 -16.92 17.09 -31.95
CA GLY A 384 -15.83 16.17 -31.60
C GLY A 384 -16.17 15.12 -30.55
N TYR A 385 -17.36 15.16 -29.94
CA TYR A 385 -17.70 14.20 -28.88
C TYR A 385 -18.18 12.88 -29.49
N ASN A 386 -17.59 11.78 -29.04
CA ASN A 386 -17.96 10.42 -29.42
C ASN A 386 -18.11 9.56 -28.17
N ALA A 387 -19.33 9.11 -27.88
CA ALA A 387 -19.61 8.29 -26.71
C ALA A 387 -18.89 6.93 -26.74
N ALA A 388 -18.58 6.39 -27.92
CA ALA A 388 -17.87 5.12 -28.04
C ALA A 388 -16.37 5.23 -27.70
N SER A 389 -15.81 6.44 -27.72
CA SER A 389 -14.41 6.70 -27.39
C SER A 389 -14.25 7.57 -26.14
N ASP A 390 -15.31 7.77 -25.37
CA ASP A 390 -15.25 8.48 -24.07
C ASP A 390 -14.69 7.52 -23.02
N ASN A 391 -13.54 7.89 -22.46
CA ASN A 391 -12.82 7.08 -21.48
C ASN A 391 -13.25 7.33 -20.02
N GLY A 392 -14.28 8.13 -19.78
CA GLY A 392 -14.70 8.42 -18.41
C GLY A 392 -14.19 9.76 -17.88
N LEU A 393 -13.04 10.23 -18.38
CA LEU A 393 -12.24 11.27 -17.75
C LEU A 393 -12.65 12.68 -18.20
N VAL A 394 -13.02 13.50 -17.22
CA VAL A 394 -13.28 14.93 -17.38
C VAL A 394 -12.18 15.73 -16.69
N TYR A 395 -11.47 16.53 -17.45
CA TYR A 395 -10.49 17.48 -16.92
C TYR A 395 -11.06 18.90 -16.95
N MET A 396 -10.83 19.69 -15.90
CA MET A 396 -11.35 21.05 -15.81
C MET A 396 -10.32 22.04 -15.28
N THR A 397 -10.32 23.23 -15.88
CA THR A 397 -9.57 24.41 -15.40
C THR A 397 -10.45 25.64 -15.39
N ARG A 398 -10.03 26.67 -14.66
CA ARG A 398 -10.65 28.00 -14.70
C ARG A 398 -9.59 29.05 -14.96
N THR A 399 -9.89 30.04 -15.79
CA THR A 399 -8.95 31.14 -16.07
C THR A 399 -8.93 32.24 -15.02
N ASP A 400 -9.91 32.26 -14.12
CA ASP A 400 -9.91 33.13 -12.94
C ASP A 400 -9.30 32.46 -11.69
N ALA A 401 -8.73 31.27 -11.86
CA ALA A 401 -7.88 30.63 -10.87
C ALA A 401 -6.51 31.29 -10.80
N VAL A 402 -5.99 31.45 -9.60
CA VAL A 402 -4.64 32.01 -9.40
C VAL A 402 -3.77 30.90 -8.84
N ALA A 403 -2.63 30.67 -9.50
CA ALA A 403 -1.67 29.67 -9.06
C ALA A 403 -1.09 30.04 -7.69
N ASP A 404 -1.00 29.04 -6.81
CA ASP A 404 -0.26 29.12 -5.55
C ASP A 404 1.24 29.17 -5.86
N ASN A 405 1.78 30.39 -5.95
CA ASN A 405 3.17 30.63 -6.34
C ASN A 405 4.14 30.72 -5.15
N ASP A 406 3.64 30.76 -3.91
CA ASP A 406 4.48 30.96 -2.73
C ASP A 406 4.89 29.64 -2.06
N GLY A 407 4.23 28.53 -2.39
CA GLY A 407 4.50 27.21 -1.83
C GLY A 407 4.20 27.13 -0.33
N ASN A 408 3.65 28.18 0.27
CA ASN A 408 3.30 28.28 1.67
C ASN A 408 1.77 28.17 1.80
N PRO A 409 1.22 27.00 2.14
CA PRO A 409 -0.22 26.81 2.22
C PRO A 409 -0.91 27.73 3.25
N TYR A 410 -0.16 28.41 4.14
CA TYR A 410 -0.68 29.27 5.20
C TYR A 410 -0.48 30.77 4.97
N ALA A 411 0.20 31.19 3.92
CA ALA A 411 0.31 32.61 3.60
C ALA A 411 -1.04 33.15 3.11
N GLY A 412 -1.53 34.24 3.69
CA GLY A 412 -2.74 34.90 3.22
C GLY A 412 -2.49 35.57 1.87
N ASP A 413 -2.84 34.91 0.77
CA ASP A 413 -2.83 35.52 -0.56
C ASP A 413 -4.25 35.99 -0.93
N PRO A 414 -4.51 37.30 -1.02
CA PRO A 414 -5.82 37.85 -1.38
C PRO A 414 -6.28 37.51 -2.82
N LYS A 415 -5.43 36.81 -3.59
CA LYS A 415 -5.70 36.30 -4.92
C LYS A 415 -6.00 34.79 -4.97
N ARG A 416 -5.91 34.03 -3.86
CA ARG A 416 -6.27 32.60 -3.84
C ARG A 416 -7.73 32.40 -4.23
N ASN A 417 -7.94 31.96 -5.46
CA ASN A 417 -9.15 31.26 -5.88
C ASN A 417 -8.71 29.82 -6.08
N VAL A 418 -8.93 28.98 -5.06
CA VAL A 418 -8.52 27.58 -5.05
C VAL A 418 -9.09 26.88 -6.29
N THR A 419 -8.24 26.43 -7.21
CA THR A 419 -8.59 25.37 -8.15
C THR A 419 -7.71 24.18 -7.92
N GLY A 420 -8.35 23.08 -7.56
CA GLY A 420 -7.75 21.76 -7.44
C GLY A 420 -7.81 21.24 -6.02
N PHE A 421 -8.35 20.03 -5.87
CA PHE A 421 -7.95 19.16 -4.77
C PHE A 421 -6.44 19.01 -4.85
N LYS A 422 -5.71 19.65 -3.94
CA LYS A 422 -4.34 19.26 -3.59
C LYS A 422 -4.55 18.08 -2.63
N LEU A 423 -4.49 16.85 -3.14
CA LEU A 423 -4.38 15.66 -2.30
C LEU A 423 -2.95 15.58 -1.77
#